data_AF-A0A9P9RQ98-F1
#
_entry.id   AF-A0A9P9RQ98-F1
#
_cell.length_a   1.000
_cell.length_b   1.000
_cell.length_c   1.000
_cell.angle_alpha   90.00
_cell.angle_beta   90.00
_cell.angle_gamma   90.00
#
_symmetry.space_group_name_H-M   'P 1'
#
loop_
_entity.id
_entity.type
_entity.pdbx_description
1 polymer ?
#
loop_
_entity_poly.entity_id
_entity_poly.type
_entity_poly.pdbx_seq_one_letter_code
_entity_poly.pdbx_strand_id
1 'polypeptide(L)'
;MDSGSKWNNERTSREGVLVINRYDWIIQCGKEEEERFEEVPDELEDSQFRDVGLYNSLGIVDYGHGEKQIAEWKGKTAKERVQPEHGAWFYIPNGEYMFARFGFDDAHSAARSFLFFTTNTYFDQTTFRGLSKSLRLKETPEESFERKLREGYKYEGFDMLNKMVDSTMEMQQIYPPRSDIFEGRPVESECLGPYDKNLHILKEADFEAIRVAAETLEIPSLLQRPVFDLLNEMILSYLEQFVIPASTEDSTFAAAATLCPKPGTTKDETYHRNWVKTYVVEPHKDPIPGFDFDAVGSRIKNFLEPRCRNGSLVNNNGFSTGIASIVRYLVAELLKDASPVSRDNKRKITPSDIRLGAHFDKEFRSMFRLCRLYWYGYS
;
A
#
# COMPACT_ATOMS: atom_id res chain seq x y z
N MET A 1 18.06 20.45 8.96
CA MET A 1 17.87 19.32 9.92
C MET A 1 16.79 18.33 9.49
N ASP A 2 15.96 18.60 8.47
CA ASP A 2 15.18 17.54 7.83
C ASP A 2 15.54 17.42 6.35
N SER A 3 16.47 16.50 6.07
CA SER A 3 16.84 16.13 4.70
C SER A 3 15.75 15.31 4.01
N GLY A 4 14.64 15.01 4.70
CA GLY A 4 13.59 14.11 4.24
C GLY A 4 14.02 12.64 4.16
N SER A 5 15.28 12.33 4.47
CA SER A 5 15.80 10.96 4.46
C SER A 5 15.69 10.31 5.84
N LYS A 6 15.29 9.04 5.84
CA LYS A 6 15.32 8.16 7.02
C LYS A 6 16.65 7.42 7.17
N TRP A 7 17.54 7.56 6.20
CA TRP A 7 18.81 6.85 6.11
C TRP A 7 19.96 7.83 5.90
N ASN A 8 21.14 7.48 6.42
CA ASN A 8 22.35 8.23 6.14
C ASN A 8 22.70 8.12 4.66
N ASN A 9 22.81 9.26 3.98
CA ASN A 9 23.15 9.36 2.57
C ASN A 9 23.92 10.65 2.28
N GLU A 10 24.30 10.87 1.02
CA GLU A 10 25.04 12.08 0.61
C GLU A 10 24.32 13.38 1.00
N ARG A 11 22.98 13.37 1.01
CA ARG A 11 22.20 14.55 1.39
C ARG A 11 22.28 14.80 2.90
N THR A 12 22.07 13.78 3.74
CA THR A 12 22.20 13.95 5.19
C THR A 12 23.62 14.37 5.56
N SER A 13 24.63 13.78 4.91
CA SER A 13 26.03 14.16 5.09
C SER A 13 26.27 15.63 4.72
N ARG A 14 25.79 16.10 3.57
CA ARG A 14 25.92 17.51 3.14
C ARG A 14 25.21 18.48 4.08
N GLU A 15 24.10 18.06 4.68
CA GLU A 15 23.35 18.86 5.65
C GLU A 15 23.94 18.80 7.08
N GLY A 16 25.06 18.08 7.29
CA GLY A 16 25.68 17.89 8.60
C GLY A 16 24.78 17.12 9.57
N VAL A 17 23.97 16.18 9.06
CA VAL A 17 23.01 15.39 9.85
C VAL A 17 23.40 13.93 9.85
N LEU A 18 23.59 13.36 11.05
CA LEU A 18 23.64 11.92 11.27
C LEU A 18 22.26 11.45 11.72
N VAL A 19 21.67 10.53 10.96
CA VAL A 19 20.38 9.90 11.27
C VAL A 19 20.64 8.58 12.00
N ILE A 20 19.93 8.39 13.12
CA ILE A 20 19.87 7.13 13.86
C ILE A 20 18.43 6.62 13.73
N ASN A 21 18.26 5.53 13.01
CA ASN A 21 16.98 4.91 12.69
C ASN A 21 16.63 3.82 13.71
N ARG A 22 15.37 3.37 13.72
CA ARG A 22 14.86 2.38 14.68
C ARG A 22 15.65 1.07 14.72
N TYR A 23 16.36 0.75 13.65
CA TYR A 23 17.15 -0.49 13.53
C TYR A 23 18.59 -0.32 14.01
N ASP A 24 19.08 0.91 14.15
CA ASP A 24 20.45 1.19 14.61
C ASP A 24 20.61 1.01 16.13
N TRP A 25 19.49 0.97 16.84
CA TRP A 25 19.44 0.72 18.29
C TRP A 25 19.52 -0.76 18.65
N ILE A 26 19.37 -1.64 17.66
CA ILE A 26 19.48 -3.09 17.88
C ILE A 26 20.97 -3.40 17.95
N ILE A 27 21.43 -3.77 19.14
CA ILE A 27 22.75 -4.34 19.32
C ILE A 27 22.77 -5.63 18.50
N GLN A 28 23.54 -5.69 17.42
CA GLN A 28 24.00 -6.97 16.88
C GLN A 28 24.95 -7.55 17.93
N CYS A 29 24.40 -8.21 18.94
CA CYS A 29 25.21 -9.09 19.76
C CYS A 29 25.74 -10.14 18.78
N GLY A 30 27.05 -10.10 18.49
CA GLY A 30 27.70 -11.28 17.95
C GLY A 30 27.38 -12.45 18.88
N LYS A 31 27.31 -13.67 18.35
CA LYS A 31 27.03 -14.89 19.12
C LYS A 31 27.90 -15.07 20.38
N GLU A 32 28.99 -14.32 20.49
CA GLU A 32 29.93 -14.31 21.62
C GLU A 32 29.56 -13.31 22.75
N GLU A 33 28.62 -12.38 22.54
CA GLU A 33 28.12 -11.45 23.59
C GLU A 33 26.72 -11.79 24.12
N GLU A 34 26.03 -12.78 23.53
CA GLU A 34 24.84 -13.39 24.16
C GLU A 34 25.17 -13.98 25.55
N GLU A 35 26.41 -14.42 25.77
CA GLU A 35 26.90 -14.95 27.06
C GLU A 35 27.28 -13.86 28.09
N ARG A 36 27.29 -12.56 27.71
CA ARG A 36 27.68 -11.44 28.60
C ARG A 36 26.52 -10.70 29.25
N PHE A 37 25.29 -11.00 28.87
CA PHE A 37 24.18 -10.72 29.76
C PHE A 37 24.30 -11.74 30.89
N GLU A 38 24.96 -11.33 32.00
CA GLU A 38 24.87 -12.05 33.27
C GLU A 38 23.41 -12.50 33.41
N GLU A 39 23.20 -13.82 33.51
CA GLU A 39 21.90 -14.42 33.77
C GLU A 39 21.22 -13.57 34.83
N VAL A 40 20.24 -12.77 34.39
CA VAL A 40 19.43 -12.00 35.30
C VAL A 40 18.74 -13.08 36.14
N PRO A 41 18.93 -13.11 37.48
CA PRO A 41 18.43 -14.21 38.29
C PRO A 41 16.94 -14.41 38.03
N ASP A 42 16.54 -15.66 37.77
CA ASP A 42 15.16 -16.09 37.47
C ASP A 42 14.11 -15.68 38.53
N GLU A 43 14.53 -15.04 39.62
CA GLU A 43 13.69 -14.60 40.75
C GLU A 43 13.07 -13.20 40.58
N LEU A 44 13.33 -12.49 39.48
CA LEU A 44 12.62 -11.23 39.21
C LEU A 44 11.23 -11.54 38.65
N GLU A 45 10.18 -11.33 39.46
CA GLU A 45 8.76 -11.45 39.06
C GLU A 45 8.51 -10.83 37.66
N ASP A 46 7.59 -11.41 36.87
CA ASP A 46 7.14 -10.93 35.55
C ASP A 46 6.83 -9.41 35.48
N SER A 47 6.57 -8.77 36.62
CA SER A 47 6.39 -7.32 36.75
C SER A 47 7.69 -6.52 36.55
N GLN A 48 8.84 -7.10 36.90
CA GLN A 48 10.15 -6.48 36.78
C GLN A 48 10.75 -6.65 35.38
N PHE A 49 10.46 -7.74 34.65
CA PHE A 49 10.80 -7.85 33.22
C PHE A 49 10.14 -6.76 32.37
N ARG A 50 8.95 -6.28 32.77
CA ARG A 50 8.33 -5.08 32.16
C ARG A 50 9.05 -3.77 32.51
N ASP A 51 9.69 -3.70 33.67
CA ASP A 51 10.48 -2.53 34.12
C ASP A 51 11.95 -2.59 33.64
N VAL A 52 12.49 -3.76 33.30
CA VAL A 52 13.72 -3.93 32.50
C VAL A 52 13.42 -3.68 31.03
N GLY A 53 12.80 -2.54 30.73
CA GLY A 53 12.61 -2.02 29.39
C GLY A 53 13.97 -1.78 28.73
N LEU A 54 14.57 -2.84 28.19
CA LEU A 54 15.90 -2.86 27.57
C LEU A 54 16.06 -1.87 26.40
N TYR A 55 14.99 -1.19 25.97
CA TYR A 55 14.99 -0.48 24.68
C TYR A 55 14.36 0.92 24.67
N ASN A 56 14.03 1.54 25.80
CA ASN A 56 13.17 2.74 25.77
C ASN A 56 13.77 3.94 26.52
N SER A 57 15.06 3.96 26.80
CA SER A 57 15.72 5.12 27.44
C SER A 57 17.09 5.33 26.84
N LEU A 58 17.51 6.59 26.76
CA LEU A 58 18.71 6.97 26.05
C LEU A 58 19.65 7.75 26.96
N GLY A 59 20.91 7.33 26.98
CA GLY A 59 22.01 8.11 27.56
C GLY A 59 22.86 8.73 26.45
N ILE A 60 23.18 10.02 26.59
CA ILE A 60 24.19 10.71 25.77
C ILE A 60 25.25 11.20 26.72
N VAL A 61 26.51 10.93 26.41
CA VAL A 61 27.64 11.30 27.26
C VAL A 61 28.75 11.79 26.34
N ASP A 62 29.48 12.81 26.77
CA ASP A 62 30.71 13.22 26.09
C ASP A 62 31.68 12.04 26.03
N TYR A 63 32.28 11.82 24.86
CA TYR A 63 33.12 10.65 24.59
C TYR A 63 34.19 10.42 25.66
N GLY A 64 34.86 11.49 26.12
CA GLY A 64 35.91 11.41 27.15
C GLY A 64 35.43 10.98 28.54
N HIS A 65 34.12 10.97 28.79
CA HIS A 65 33.50 10.56 30.05
C HIS A 65 32.66 9.28 29.92
N GLY A 66 32.59 8.69 28.72
CA GLY A 66 31.73 7.55 28.42
C GLY A 66 31.99 6.35 29.32
N GLU A 67 33.25 5.92 29.45
CA GLU A 67 33.61 4.75 30.26
C GLU A 67 33.22 4.90 31.73
N LYS A 68 33.51 6.06 32.33
CA LYS A 68 33.14 6.38 33.71
C LYS A 68 31.61 6.34 33.88
N GLN A 69 30.87 6.95 32.95
CA GLN A 69 29.42 7.00 33.05
C GLN A 69 28.77 5.62 32.89
N ILE A 70 29.30 4.80 31.98
CA ILE A 70 28.87 3.40 31.79
C ILE A 70 29.09 2.61 33.09
N ALA A 71 30.25 2.76 33.74
CA ALA A 71 30.52 2.11 35.02
C ALA A 71 29.54 2.56 36.11
N GLU A 72 29.17 3.85 36.15
CA GLU A 72 28.19 4.38 37.11
C GLU A 72 26.75 3.90 36.87
N TRP A 73 26.39 3.61 35.62
CA TRP A 73 25.09 3.06 35.23
C TRP A 73 25.03 1.53 35.34
N LYS A 74 26.17 0.85 35.46
CA LYS A 74 26.24 -0.59 35.61
C LYS A 74 25.47 -1.02 36.87
N GLY A 75 24.62 -2.04 36.72
CA GLY A 75 23.77 -2.55 37.80
C GLY A 75 22.59 -1.65 38.18
N LYS A 76 22.33 -0.55 37.46
CA LYS A 76 21.16 0.32 37.67
C LYS A 76 20.15 0.17 36.54
N THR A 77 18.88 0.05 36.93
CA THR A 77 17.74 0.13 36.01
C THR A 77 17.64 1.52 35.37
N ALA A 78 16.92 1.64 34.25
CA ALA A 78 16.74 2.90 33.54
C ALA A 78 16.16 4.02 34.43
N LYS A 79 15.28 3.66 35.38
CA LYS A 79 14.64 4.56 36.34
C LYS A 79 15.58 5.07 37.44
N GLU A 80 16.60 4.28 37.78
CA GLU A 80 17.58 4.60 38.83
C GLU A 80 18.76 5.45 38.31
N ARG A 81 18.92 5.53 37.00
CA ARG A 81 19.96 6.34 36.38
C ARG A 81 19.63 7.82 36.51
N VAL A 82 20.60 8.57 37.00
CA VAL A 82 20.50 10.01 37.19
C VAL A 82 21.10 10.74 36.00
N GLN A 83 20.72 12.01 35.84
CA GLN A 83 21.29 12.91 34.84
C GLN A 83 22.82 12.96 35.00
N PRO A 84 23.60 12.61 33.96
CA PRO A 84 25.05 12.66 34.03
C PRO A 84 25.55 14.11 33.97
N GLU A 85 26.69 14.39 34.61
CA GLU A 85 27.30 15.73 34.61
C GLU A 85 27.74 16.18 33.21
N HIS A 86 28.28 15.25 32.42
CA HIS A 86 28.80 15.47 31.07
C HIS A 86 27.90 14.84 30.00
N GLY A 87 26.58 15.02 30.13
CA GLY A 87 25.65 14.42 29.20
C GLY A 87 24.17 14.63 29.50
N ALA A 88 23.34 13.71 29.00
CA ALA A 88 21.93 13.64 29.30
C ALA A 88 21.41 12.21 29.45
N TRP A 89 20.45 12.03 30.35
CA TRP A 89 19.70 10.79 30.51
C TRP A 89 18.21 11.05 30.22
N PHE A 90 17.69 10.37 29.21
CA PHE A 90 16.30 10.44 28.79
C PHE A 90 15.57 9.18 29.24
N TYR A 91 14.91 9.27 30.39
CA TYR A 91 14.02 8.20 30.87
C TYR A 91 12.66 8.31 30.18
N ILE A 92 12.37 7.38 29.27
CA ILE A 92 11.16 7.42 28.42
C ILE A 92 10.40 6.09 28.56
N PRO A 93 9.71 5.89 29.70
CA PRO A 93 8.98 4.66 29.92
C PRO A 93 7.95 4.45 28.80
N ASN A 94 7.90 3.23 28.26
CA ASN A 94 7.01 2.83 27.15
C ASN A 94 7.25 3.56 25.81
N GLY A 95 8.41 4.19 25.60
CA GLY A 95 8.77 4.75 24.30
C GLY A 95 9.09 3.66 23.29
N GLU A 96 8.24 3.42 22.29
CA GLU A 96 8.52 2.45 21.23
C GLU A 96 9.14 3.12 19.99
N TYR A 97 9.92 2.34 19.23
CA TYR A 97 10.64 2.73 18.01
C TYR A 97 11.33 4.10 18.10
N MET A 98 12.57 4.06 18.54
CA MET A 98 13.38 5.26 18.75
C MET A 98 14.00 5.76 17.44
N PHE A 99 14.02 7.08 17.29
CA PHE A 99 14.69 7.76 16.19
C PHE A 99 15.49 8.92 16.77
N ALA A 100 16.69 9.14 16.25
CA ALA A 100 17.46 10.29 16.64
C ALA A 100 18.20 10.96 15.49
N ARG A 101 18.58 12.21 15.70
CA ARG A 101 19.37 12.99 14.76
C ARG A 101 20.42 13.79 15.52
N PHE A 102 21.67 13.66 15.11
CA PHE A 102 22.71 14.62 15.48
C PHE A 102 22.86 15.64 14.36
N GLY A 103 22.85 16.91 14.72
CA GLY A 103 23.25 18.02 13.86
C GLY A 103 24.65 18.47 14.22
N PHE A 104 25.55 18.50 13.24
CA PHE A 104 26.93 18.92 13.39
C PHE A 104 27.13 20.38 12.96
N ASP A 105 28.26 20.97 13.31
CA ASP A 105 28.70 22.23 12.72
C ASP A 105 29.15 22.08 11.26
N ASP A 106 29.32 23.20 10.54
CA ASP A 106 29.68 23.23 9.12
C ASP A 106 30.99 22.48 8.80
N ALA A 107 31.89 22.36 9.79
CA ALA A 107 33.14 21.62 9.67
C ALA A 107 33.00 20.12 9.97
N HIS A 108 31.80 19.66 10.33
CA HIS A 108 31.50 18.30 10.81
C HIS A 108 32.41 17.85 11.97
N SER A 109 32.86 18.80 12.78
CA SER A 109 33.87 18.58 13.82
C SER A 109 33.26 18.34 15.19
N ALA A 110 32.05 18.86 15.43
CA ALA A 110 31.34 18.68 16.70
C ALA A 110 29.83 18.61 16.49
N ALA A 111 29.16 17.76 17.27
CA ALA A 111 27.71 17.74 17.37
C ALA A 111 27.23 18.97 18.15
N ARG A 112 26.26 19.70 17.59
CA ARG A 112 25.70 20.95 18.14
C ARG A 112 24.26 20.80 18.62
N SER A 113 23.55 19.81 18.09
CA SER A 113 22.18 19.54 18.46
C SER A 113 21.88 18.05 18.42
N PHE A 114 21.03 17.62 19.33
CA PHE A 114 20.49 16.28 19.34
C PHE A 114 18.97 16.33 19.40
N LEU A 115 18.32 15.59 18.51
CA LEU A 115 16.88 15.42 18.48
C LEU A 115 16.56 13.95 18.66
N PHE A 116 15.58 13.65 19.51
CA PHE A 116 15.14 12.29 19.79
C PHE A 116 13.62 12.22 19.76
N PHE A 117 13.12 11.17 19.12
CA PHE A 117 11.71 10.94 18.92
C PHE A 117 11.39 9.45 19.08
N THR A 118 10.15 9.17 19.48
CA THR A 118 9.57 7.83 19.57
C THR A 118 8.28 7.79 18.76
N THR A 119 7.63 6.64 18.61
CA THR A 119 6.27 6.57 18.05
C THR A 119 5.27 7.42 18.80
N ASN A 120 5.51 7.67 20.08
CA ASN A 120 4.64 8.47 20.93
C ASN A 120 4.99 9.98 20.90
N THR A 121 5.84 10.41 19.97
CA THR A 121 6.11 11.83 19.76
C THR A 121 5.03 12.47 18.88
N TYR A 122 4.19 13.29 19.49
CA TYR A 122 3.16 14.08 18.81
C TYR A 122 3.74 15.43 18.37
N PHE A 123 4.23 15.51 17.12
CA PHE A 123 4.84 16.74 16.57
C PHE A 123 3.89 17.93 16.52
N ASP A 124 2.58 17.68 16.48
CA ASP A 124 1.54 18.69 16.55
C ASP A 124 1.34 19.28 17.96
N GLN A 125 1.91 18.64 18.97
CA GLN A 125 1.93 19.07 20.38
C GLN A 125 3.34 19.42 20.86
N THR A 126 4.37 19.20 20.05
CA THR A 126 5.76 19.47 20.38
C THR A 126 6.13 20.88 19.94
N THR A 127 6.83 21.65 20.78
CA THR A 127 7.39 22.97 20.44
C THR A 127 8.84 23.08 20.94
N PHE A 128 9.60 24.03 20.41
CA PHE A 128 10.91 24.40 20.95
C PHE A 128 10.84 25.75 21.65
N ARG A 129 11.76 25.97 22.60
CA ARG A 129 11.92 27.28 23.24
C ARG A 129 12.18 28.34 22.16
N GLY A 130 11.37 29.38 22.13
CA GLY A 130 11.42 30.44 21.12
C GLY A 130 10.46 30.25 19.94
N LEU A 131 9.77 29.11 19.82
CA LEU A 131 8.68 28.93 18.87
C LEU A 131 7.33 29.19 19.55
N SER A 132 6.48 29.97 18.89
CA SER A 132 5.11 30.26 19.34
C SER A 132 4.08 29.23 18.87
N LYS A 133 4.48 28.31 17.98
CA LYS A 133 3.64 27.26 17.41
C LYS A 133 4.35 25.91 17.53
N SER A 134 3.57 24.83 17.52
CA SER A 134 4.12 23.47 17.46
C SER A 134 4.83 23.18 16.15
N LEU A 135 5.66 22.13 16.14
CA LEU A 135 6.47 21.72 14.99
C LEU A 135 5.63 21.26 13.80
N ARG A 136 4.38 20.87 14.04
CA ARG A 136 3.41 20.57 13.00
C ARG A 136 2.05 21.15 13.35
N LEU A 137 1.26 21.51 12.35
CA LEU A 137 -0.15 21.79 12.58
C LEU A 137 -0.88 20.49 12.87
N LYS A 138 -1.79 20.52 13.85
CA LYS A 138 -2.74 19.43 14.05
C LYS A 138 -3.69 19.40 12.87
N GLU A 139 -3.76 18.26 12.20
CA GLU A 139 -4.63 18.03 11.05
C GLU A 139 -5.48 16.79 11.31
N THR A 140 -6.73 16.81 10.87
CA THR A 140 -7.46 15.56 10.67
C THR A 140 -6.84 14.78 9.51
N PRO A 141 -7.06 13.46 9.44
CA PRO A 141 -6.62 12.66 8.29
C PRO A 141 -7.10 13.20 6.95
N GLU A 142 -8.34 13.69 6.90
CA GLU A 142 -8.94 14.31 5.71
C GLU A 142 -8.22 15.61 5.35
N GLU A 143 -7.94 16.49 6.32
CA GLU A 143 -7.18 17.73 6.10
C GLU A 143 -5.76 17.41 5.58
N SER A 144 -5.11 16.40 6.16
CA SER A 144 -3.78 15.96 5.74
C SER A 144 -3.79 15.37 4.34
N PHE A 145 -4.83 14.62 3.98
CA PHE A 145 -5.03 14.07 2.64
C PHE A 145 -5.21 15.20 1.61
N GLU A 146 -6.14 16.13 1.87
CA GLU A 146 -6.41 17.26 0.97
C GLU A 146 -5.20 18.19 0.83
N ARG A 147 -4.45 18.42 1.92
CA ARG A 147 -3.20 19.19 1.84
C ARG A 147 -2.16 18.49 0.99
N LYS A 148 -1.90 17.20 1.24
CA LYS A 148 -0.94 16.41 0.45
C LYS A 148 -1.32 16.38 -1.03
N LEU A 149 -2.61 16.27 -1.33
CA LEU A 149 -3.12 16.32 -2.69
C LEU A 149 -2.82 17.68 -3.35
N ARG A 150 -3.06 18.80 -2.65
CA ARG A 150 -2.69 20.15 -3.12
C ARG A 150 -1.19 20.36 -3.26
N GLU A 151 -0.38 19.73 -2.41
CA GLU A 151 1.08 19.77 -2.46
C GLU A 151 1.68 18.86 -3.56
N GLY A 152 0.84 18.16 -4.32
CA GLY A 152 1.29 17.30 -5.42
C GLY A 152 1.83 15.94 -4.96
N TYR A 153 1.44 15.47 -3.78
CA TYR A 153 1.76 14.11 -3.34
C TYR A 153 1.21 13.09 -4.34
N LYS A 154 2.06 12.16 -4.78
CA LYS A 154 1.70 11.14 -5.76
C LYS A 154 1.00 9.97 -5.06
N TYR A 155 -0.30 9.82 -5.29
CA TYR A 155 -1.11 8.72 -4.79
C TYR A 155 -1.15 7.50 -5.73
N GLU A 156 -0.09 7.28 -6.50
CA GLU A 156 -0.02 6.17 -7.46
C GLU A 156 0.17 4.80 -6.80
N GLY A 157 0.84 4.75 -5.64
CA GLY A 157 0.93 3.54 -4.81
C GLY A 157 1.99 2.52 -5.22
N PHE A 158 2.86 2.82 -6.19
CA PHE A 158 3.87 1.88 -6.68
C PHE A 158 4.85 1.42 -5.59
N ASP A 159 5.35 2.32 -4.74
CA ASP A 159 6.27 1.94 -3.66
C ASP A 159 5.63 0.93 -2.69
N MET A 160 4.34 1.13 -2.38
CA MET A 160 3.61 0.23 -1.49
C MET A 160 3.31 -1.10 -2.17
N LEU A 161 2.91 -1.08 -3.44
CA LEU A 161 2.71 -2.29 -4.25
C LEU A 161 4.01 -3.10 -4.40
N ASN A 162 5.14 -2.44 -4.69
CA ASN A 162 6.47 -3.05 -4.77
C ASN A 162 6.80 -3.75 -3.48
N LYS A 163 6.67 -3.05 -2.35
CA LYS A 163 6.95 -3.60 -1.03
C LYS A 163 6.10 -4.85 -0.73
N MET A 164 4.81 -4.82 -1.09
CA MET A 164 3.93 -5.97 -0.89
C MET A 164 4.33 -7.17 -1.77
N VAL A 165 4.70 -6.93 -3.03
CA VAL A 165 5.22 -7.97 -3.93
C VAL A 165 6.54 -8.54 -3.40
N ASP A 166 7.48 -7.70 -2.98
CA ASP A 166 8.79 -8.12 -2.49
C ASP A 166 8.65 -8.94 -1.20
N SER A 167 7.88 -8.45 -0.22
CA SER A 167 7.60 -9.19 1.02
C SER A 167 6.88 -10.51 0.76
N THR A 168 6.01 -10.55 -0.24
CA THR A 168 5.35 -11.77 -0.69
C THR A 168 6.37 -12.78 -1.25
N MET A 169 7.30 -12.33 -2.07
CA MET A 169 8.35 -13.18 -2.64
C MET A 169 9.35 -13.67 -1.59
N GLU A 170 9.69 -12.86 -0.61
CA GLU A 170 10.54 -13.27 0.53
C GLU A 170 9.88 -14.40 1.33
N MET A 171 8.57 -14.30 1.59
CA MET A 171 7.82 -15.36 2.28
C MET A 171 7.80 -16.69 1.50
N GLN A 172 7.85 -16.66 0.17
CA GLN A 172 7.97 -17.88 -0.66
C GLN A 172 9.30 -18.61 -0.49
N GLN A 173 10.37 -17.92 -0.07
CA GLN A 173 11.68 -18.55 0.17
C GLN A 173 11.71 -19.29 1.51
N ILE A 174 10.88 -18.87 2.46
CA ILE A 174 10.85 -19.39 3.83
C ILE A 174 9.83 -20.52 3.98
N TYR A 175 8.69 -20.42 3.29
CA TYR A 175 7.62 -21.40 3.35
C TYR A 175 7.51 -22.19 2.04
N PRO A 176 7.23 -23.51 2.08
CA PRO A 176 7.04 -24.29 0.86
C PRO A 176 5.98 -23.63 -0.03
N PRO A 177 6.21 -23.54 -1.35
CA PRO A 177 5.36 -22.77 -2.24
C PRO A 177 3.95 -23.33 -2.21
N ARG A 178 3.03 -22.61 -1.56
CA ARG A 178 1.60 -22.80 -1.84
C ARG A 178 1.38 -22.23 -3.24
N SER A 179 1.19 -23.14 -4.19
CA SER A 179 1.16 -22.88 -5.64
C SER A 179 0.08 -21.90 -6.10
N ASP A 180 -0.81 -21.48 -5.20
CA ASP A 180 -2.01 -20.74 -5.52
C ASP A 180 -2.05 -19.34 -4.90
N ILE A 181 -1.06 -18.95 -4.08
CA ILE A 181 -1.22 -17.73 -3.25
C ILE A 181 -0.48 -16.52 -3.82
N PHE A 182 0.53 -16.68 -4.69
CA PHE A 182 1.43 -15.55 -4.97
C PHE A 182 2.07 -15.61 -6.37
N GLU A 183 1.36 -15.14 -7.39
CA GLU A 183 1.97 -14.85 -8.70
C GLU A 183 2.72 -13.51 -8.60
N GLY A 184 4.03 -13.53 -8.88
CA GLY A 184 4.86 -12.33 -8.90
C GLY A 184 4.48 -11.35 -10.01
N ARG A 185 5.04 -10.14 -9.93
CA ARG A 185 4.92 -9.12 -10.99
C ARG A 185 5.37 -9.71 -12.34
N PRO A 186 4.56 -9.60 -13.42
CA PRO A 186 5.01 -10.00 -14.76
C PRO A 186 6.14 -9.09 -15.23
N VAL A 187 6.95 -9.56 -16.18
CA VAL A 187 7.89 -8.66 -16.87
C VAL A 187 7.11 -7.69 -17.76
N GLU A 188 7.59 -6.45 -17.93
CA GLU A 188 6.85 -5.41 -18.64
C GLU A 188 6.49 -5.80 -20.09
N SER A 189 7.34 -6.61 -20.75
CA SER A 189 7.09 -7.11 -22.10
C SER A 189 5.94 -8.13 -22.20
N GLU A 190 5.53 -8.73 -21.10
CA GLU A 190 4.35 -9.61 -21.02
C GLU A 190 3.06 -8.82 -20.74
N CYS A 191 3.17 -7.55 -20.36
CA CYS A 191 2.01 -6.73 -20.03
C CYS A 191 1.26 -6.25 -21.28
N LEU A 192 -0.04 -6.11 -21.11
CA LEU A 192 -0.98 -5.52 -22.05
C LEU A 192 -1.15 -4.03 -21.76
N GLY A 193 -1.27 -3.23 -22.82
CA GLY A 193 -1.35 -1.77 -22.75
C GLY A 193 0.04 -1.07 -22.73
N PRO A 194 0.08 0.27 -22.55
CA PRO A 194 -1.08 1.13 -22.38
C PRO A 194 -1.91 1.19 -23.67
N TYR A 195 -3.23 1.26 -23.53
CA TYR A 195 -4.14 1.39 -24.65
C TYR A 195 -4.31 2.86 -25.03
N ASP A 196 -4.72 3.11 -26.28
CA ASP A 196 -5.16 4.45 -26.68
C ASP A 196 -6.40 4.83 -25.85
N LYS A 197 -6.43 6.05 -25.31
CA LYS A 197 -7.57 6.55 -24.51
C LYS A 197 -8.89 6.54 -25.27
N ASN A 198 -8.86 6.57 -26.60
CA ASN A 198 -10.05 6.43 -27.44
C ASN A 198 -10.67 5.03 -27.37
N LEU A 199 -9.92 4.02 -26.89
CA LEU A 199 -10.41 2.67 -26.64
C LEU A 199 -11.02 2.50 -25.25
N HIS A 200 -10.97 3.51 -24.38
CA HIS A 200 -11.57 3.42 -23.05
C HIS A 200 -13.08 3.15 -23.15
N ILE A 201 -13.51 2.12 -22.42
CA ILE A 201 -14.88 1.59 -22.47
C ILE A 201 -15.79 2.39 -21.56
N LEU A 202 -15.34 2.73 -20.35
CA LEU A 202 -16.13 3.45 -19.36
C LEU A 202 -15.78 4.93 -19.36
N LYS A 203 -16.82 5.75 -19.41
CA LYS A 203 -16.74 7.21 -19.24
C LYS A 203 -16.92 7.56 -17.77
N GLU A 204 -16.60 8.81 -17.42
CA GLU A 204 -16.78 9.34 -16.06
C GLU A 204 -18.20 9.13 -15.50
N ALA A 205 -19.23 9.38 -16.30
CA ALA A 205 -20.62 9.14 -15.89
C ALA A 205 -20.90 7.65 -15.59
N ASP A 206 -20.30 6.73 -16.36
CA ASP A 206 -20.44 5.28 -16.13
C ASP A 206 -19.78 4.89 -14.79
N PHE A 207 -18.59 5.41 -14.51
CA PHE A 207 -17.89 5.17 -13.24
C PHE A 207 -18.67 5.72 -12.04
N GLU A 208 -19.21 6.94 -12.14
CA GLU A 208 -19.99 7.52 -11.04
C GLU A 208 -21.29 6.76 -10.79
N ALA A 209 -21.99 6.31 -11.85
CA ALA A 209 -23.16 5.45 -11.71
C ALA A 209 -22.82 4.15 -10.97
N ILE A 210 -21.72 3.49 -11.34
CA ILE A 210 -21.24 2.27 -10.66
C ILE A 210 -20.88 2.56 -9.20
N ARG A 211 -20.11 3.62 -8.95
CA ARG A 211 -19.62 3.99 -7.61
C ARG A 211 -20.77 4.25 -6.64
N VAL A 212 -21.78 5.01 -7.08
CA VAL A 212 -22.99 5.32 -6.31
C VAL A 212 -23.81 4.06 -6.05
N ALA A 213 -24.05 3.24 -7.06
CA ALA A 213 -24.80 1.99 -6.90
C ALA A 213 -24.10 0.97 -6.00
N ALA A 214 -22.77 1.00 -5.95
CA ALA A 214 -21.95 0.15 -5.09
C ALA A 214 -21.74 0.71 -3.67
N GLU A 215 -22.27 1.91 -3.37
CA GLU A 215 -22.12 2.61 -2.09
C GLU A 215 -20.65 2.79 -1.65
N THR A 216 -19.78 3.08 -2.62
CA THR A 216 -18.33 3.22 -2.38
C THR A 216 -17.92 4.66 -2.13
N LEU A 217 -16.75 4.83 -1.50
CA LEU A 217 -16.20 6.15 -1.16
C LEU A 217 -15.99 7.01 -2.40
N GLU A 218 -16.03 8.33 -2.22
CA GLU A 218 -15.75 9.29 -3.29
C GLU A 218 -14.32 9.16 -3.82
N ILE A 219 -14.15 9.52 -5.10
CA ILE A 219 -12.86 9.73 -5.73
C ILE A 219 -12.64 11.25 -5.82
N PRO A 220 -11.52 11.82 -5.33
CA PRO A 220 -11.26 13.25 -5.44
C PRO A 220 -11.16 13.69 -6.90
N SER A 221 -11.66 14.87 -7.24
CA SER A 221 -11.65 15.40 -8.61
C SER A 221 -10.26 15.41 -9.26
N LEU A 222 -9.21 15.76 -8.50
CA LEU A 222 -7.83 15.73 -8.97
C LEU A 222 -7.29 14.32 -9.28
N LEU A 223 -7.94 13.28 -8.75
CA LEU A 223 -7.55 11.87 -8.92
C LEU A 223 -8.56 11.06 -9.75
N GLN A 224 -9.70 11.62 -10.12
CA GLN A 224 -10.71 10.96 -10.96
C GLN A 224 -10.09 10.42 -12.24
N ARG A 225 -9.38 11.27 -13.00
CA ARG A 225 -8.75 10.85 -14.25
C ARG A 225 -7.73 9.72 -14.05
N PRO A 226 -6.73 9.83 -13.15
CA PRO A 226 -5.83 8.70 -12.84
C PRO A 226 -6.54 7.40 -12.44
N VAL A 227 -7.61 7.47 -11.66
CA VAL A 227 -8.38 6.28 -11.23
C VAL A 227 -9.16 5.69 -12.41
N PHE A 228 -9.86 6.51 -13.20
CA PHE A 228 -10.65 6.07 -14.34
C PHE A 228 -9.79 5.50 -15.46
N ASP A 229 -8.61 6.10 -15.67
CA ASP A 229 -7.59 5.61 -16.59
C ASP A 229 -7.09 4.22 -16.14
N LEU A 230 -6.75 4.06 -14.85
CA LEU A 230 -6.35 2.77 -14.28
C LEU A 230 -7.43 1.69 -14.42
N LEU A 231 -8.67 2.00 -14.07
CA LEU A 231 -9.78 1.06 -14.16
C LEU A 231 -10.07 0.66 -15.61
N ASN A 232 -10.05 1.61 -16.56
CA ASN A 232 -10.20 1.27 -17.98
C ASN A 232 -9.09 0.35 -18.48
N GLU A 233 -7.83 0.64 -18.15
CA GLU A 233 -6.69 -0.20 -18.54
C GLU A 233 -6.79 -1.63 -17.97
N MET A 234 -7.23 -1.76 -16.71
CA MET A 234 -7.50 -3.06 -16.08
C MET A 234 -8.61 -3.81 -16.82
N ILE A 235 -9.72 -3.14 -17.14
CA ILE A 235 -10.84 -3.72 -17.90
C ILE A 235 -10.38 -4.14 -19.29
N LEU A 236 -9.64 -3.29 -20.02
CA LEU A 236 -9.16 -3.60 -21.36
C LEU A 236 -8.21 -4.80 -21.36
N SER A 237 -7.30 -4.90 -20.37
CA SER A 237 -6.48 -6.10 -20.19
C SER A 237 -7.31 -7.35 -19.91
N TYR A 238 -8.39 -7.23 -19.14
CA TYR A 238 -9.31 -8.33 -18.89
C TYR A 238 -10.05 -8.77 -20.16
N LEU A 239 -10.55 -7.81 -20.95
CA LEU A 239 -11.22 -8.09 -22.22
C LEU A 239 -10.27 -8.82 -23.17
N GLU A 240 -9.02 -8.37 -23.28
CA GLU A 240 -8.04 -8.97 -24.17
C GLU A 240 -7.58 -10.36 -23.70
N GLN A 241 -7.36 -10.55 -22.40
CA GLN A 241 -6.88 -11.81 -21.84
C GLN A 241 -7.97 -12.88 -21.74
N PHE A 242 -9.22 -12.52 -21.42
CA PHE A 242 -10.27 -13.50 -21.09
C PHE A 242 -11.44 -13.47 -22.07
N VAL A 243 -11.90 -12.29 -22.50
CA VAL A 243 -13.09 -12.17 -23.36
C VAL A 243 -12.80 -12.50 -24.81
N ILE A 244 -11.64 -12.09 -25.34
CA ILE A 244 -11.25 -12.45 -26.71
C ILE A 244 -11.20 -13.97 -26.90
N PRO A 245 -10.50 -14.76 -26.05
CA PRO A 245 -10.54 -16.22 -26.15
C PRO A 245 -11.96 -16.79 -25.98
N ALA A 246 -12.74 -16.31 -25.02
CA ALA A 246 -14.10 -16.81 -24.80
C ALA A 246 -15.07 -16.47 -25.97
N SER A 247 -14.75 -15.48 -26.79
CA SER A 247 -15.59 -15.07 -27.93
C SER A 247 -15.59 -16.07 -29.10
N THR A 248 -14.70 -17.07 -29.08
CA THR A 248 -14.64 -18.14 -30.09
C THR A 248 -15.61 -19.29 -29.80
N GLU A 249 -16.26 -19.28 -28.65
CA GLU A 249 -17.22 -20.31 -28.25
C GLU A 249 -18.49 -20.28 -29.12
N ASP A 250 -19.18 -21.41 -29.22
CA ASP A 250 -20.36 -21.54 -30.09
C ASP A 250 -21.62 -20.84 -29.55
N SER A 251 -21.61 -20.44 -28.27
CA SER A 251 -22.76 -19.79 -27.63
C SER A 251 -22.35 -18.88 -26.48
N THR A 252 -23.18 -17.88 -26.20
CA THR A 252 -23.06 -16.98 -25.04
C THR A 252 -22.96 -17.74 -23.72
N PHE A 253 -23.67 -18.88 -23.59
CA PHE A 253 -23.62 -19.72 -22.39
C PHE A 253 -22.27 -20.43 -22.23
N ALA A 254 -21.71 -20.95 -23.33
CA ALA A 254 -20.38 -21.56 -23.33
C ALA A 254 -19.30 -20.52 -23.00
N ALA A 255 -19.35 -19.34 -23.64
CA ALA A 255 -18.47 -18.22 -23.31
C ALA A 255 -18.55 -17.82 -21.84
N ALA A 256 -19.76 -17.71 -21.27
CA ALA A 256 -19.94 -17.42 -19.84
C ALA A 256 -19.31 -18.49 -18.94
N ALA A 257 -19.37 -19.76 -19.33
CA ALA A 257 -18.73 -20.84 -18.58
C ALA A 257 -17.20 -20.78 -18.64
N THR A 258 -16.62 -20.35 -19.77
CA THR A 258 -15.17 -20.15 -19.96
C THR A 258 -14.64 -18.93 -19.21
N LEU A 259 -15.44 -17.86 -19.11
CA LEU A 259 -15.10 -16.65 -18.35
C LEU A 259 -15.14 -16.85 -16.83
N CYS A 260 -15.82 -17.88 -16.35
CA CYS A 260 -15.82 -18.23 -14.94
C CYS A 260 -14.54 -19.03 -14.61
N PRO A 261 -13.86 -18.74 -13.48
CA PRO A 261 -12.83 -19.66 -12.99
C PRO A 261 -13.39 -21.08 -12.79
N LYS A 262 -12.51 -22.09 -12.92
CA LYS A 262 -12.82 -23.50 -12.66
C LYS A 262 -13.49 -23.64 -11.29
N PRO A 263 -14.40 -24.62 -11.10
CA PRO A 263 -15.16 -24.75 -9.86
C PRO A 263 -14.24 -24.71 -8.64
N GLY A 264 -14.38 -23.63 -7.87
CA GLY A 264 -13.77 -23.49 -6.57
C GLY A 264 -14.40 -24.44 -5.56
N THR A 265 -13.66 -24.80 -4.52
CA THR A 265 -14.15 -25.64 -3.42
C THR A 265 -14.93 -24.85 -2.37
N THR A 266 -15.00 -23.52 -2.50
CA THR A 266 -15.62 -22.64 -1.51
C THR A 266 -16.96 -22.05 -1.98
N LYS A 267 -17.77 -21.58 -1.03
CA LYS A 267 -19.09 -20.97 -1.30
C LYS A 267 -18.97 -19.64 -2.06
N ASP A 268 -17.93 -18.86 -1.78
CA ASP A 268 -17.74 -17.53 -2.38
C ASP A 268 -17.34 -17.64 -3.86
N GLU A 269 -16.47 -18.58 -4.20
CA GLU A 269 -16.11 -18.92 -5.60
C GLU A 269 -17.33 -19.42 -6.40
N THR A 270 -18.24 -20.14 -5.74
CA THR A 270 -19.50 -20.60 -6.34
C THR A 270 -20.47 -19.44 -6.60
N TYR A 271 -20.46 -18.42 -5.73
CA TYR A 271 -21.30 -17.22 -5.86
C TYR A 271 -20.85 -16.37 -7.05
N HIS A 272 -19.55 -16.04 -7.15
CA HIS A 272 -19.00 -15.25 -8.27
C HIS A 272 -19.29 -15.91 -9.63
N ARG A 273 -19.14 -17.23 -9.73
CA ARG A 273 -19.46 -18.02 -10.93
C ARG A 273 -20.94 -17.94 -11.34
N ASN A 274 -21.85 -18.08 -10.37
CA ASN A 274 -23.29 -17.98 -10.67
C ASN A 274 -23.67 -16.57 -11.11
N TRP A 275 -22.97 -15.56 -10.61
CA TRP A 275 -23.14 -14.15 -10.98
C TRP A 275 -22.65 -13.85 -12.39
N VAL A 276 -21.43 -14.25 -12.76
CA VAL A 276 -20.90 -14.09 -14.12
C VAL A 276 -21.80 -14.79 -15.14
N LYS A 277 -22.24 -16.03 -14.86
CA LYS A 277 -23.18 -16.74 -15.74
C LYS A 277 -24.52 -16.02 -15.87
N THR A 278 -25.06 -15.52 -14.77
CA THR A 278 -26.33 -14.79 -14.78
C THR A 278 -26.23 -13.52 -15.61
N TYR A 279 -25.16 -12.74 -15.46
CA TYR A 279 -25.03 -11.46 -16.16
C TYR A 279 -24.71 -11.56 -17.64
N VAL A 280 -23.98 -12.59 -18.06
CA VAL A 280 -23.72 -12.81 -19.48
C VAL A 280 -24.99 -13.29 -20.21
N VAL A 281 -25.87 -14.01 -19.52
CA VAL A 281 -27.11 -14.56 -20.11
C VAL A 281 -28.29 -13.61 -19.96
N GLU A 282 -28.34 -12.83 -18.88
CA GLU A 282 -29.41 -11.88 -18.55
C GLU A 282 -28.82 -10.47 -18.28
N PRO A 283 -28.31 -9.77 -19.31
CA PRO A 283 -27.56 -8.52 -19.16
C PRO A 283 -28.29 -7.42 -18.41
N HIS A 284 -29.62 -7.36 -18.52
CA HIS A 284 -30.46 -6.31 -17.92
C HIS A 284 -31.16 -6.74 -16.63
N LYS A 285 -30.74 -7.84 -15.99
CA LYS A 285 -31.39 -8.34 -14.78
C LYS A 285 -31.35 -7.35 -13.62
N ASP A 286 -30.21 -6.66 -13.46
CA ASP A 286 -29.96 -5.70 -12.38
C ASP A 286 -29.50 -4.34 -12.96
N PRO A 287 -30.42 -3.56 -13.54
CA PRO A 287 -30.07 -2.25 -14.07
C PRO A 287 -29.75 -1.28 -12.93
N ILE A 288 -28.71 -0.45 -13.11
CA ILE A 288 -28.40 0.63 -12.18
C ILE A 288 -28.70 1.99 -12.84
N PRO A 289 -29.27 2.96 -12.10
CA PRO A 289 -29.52 4.30 -12.64
C PRO A 289 -28.26 4.97 -13.18
N GLY A 290 -28.33 5.54 -14.38
CA GLY A 290 -27.23 6.29 -15.00
C GLY A 290 -26.20 5.44 -15.74
N PHE A 291 -26.31 4.11 -15.74
CA PHE A 291 -25.42 3.22 -16.50
C PHE A 291 -26.13 2.65 -17.74
N ASP A 292 -25.62 3.00 -18.93
CA ASP A 292 -26.17 2.56 -20.21
C ASP A 292 -25.44 1.31 -20.71
N PHE A 293 -26.03 0.14 -20.45
CA PHE A 293 -25.47 -1.16 -20.82
C PHE A 293 -25.27 -1.32 -22.34
N ASP A 294 -26.17 -0.77 -23.16
CA ASP A 294 -26.09 -0.90 -24.61
C ASP A 294 -25.00 0.01 -25.20
N ALA A 295 -24.86 1.22 -24.68
CA ALA A 295 -23.80 2.13 -25.08
C ALA A 295 -22.42 1.60 -24.66
N VAL A 296 -22.29 1.04 -23.45
CA VAL A 296 -21.06 0.38 -22.99
C VAL A 296 -20.79 -0.89 -23.81
N GLY A 297 -21.81 -1.71 -24.05
CA GLY A 297 -21.73 -2.91 -24.88
C GLY A 297 -21.26 -2.60 -26.31
N SER A 298 -21.75 -1.50 -26.89
CA SER A 298 -21.28 -1.04 -28.21
C SER A 298 -19.81 -0.65 -28.22
N ARG A 299 -19.31 -0.01 -27.14
CA ARG A 299 -17.88 0.31 -27.00
C ARG A 299 -17.02 -0.95 -26.84
N ILE A 300 -17.52 -1.92 -26.07
CA ILE A 300 -16.86 -3.24 -25.92
C ILE A 300 -16.79 -3.95 -27.27
N LYS A 301 -17.89 -3.98 -28.02
CA LYS A 301 -17.94 -4.56 -29.37
C LYS A 301 -16.89 -3.93 -30.28
N ASN A 302 -16.83 -2.60 -30.33
CA ASN A 302 -15.83 -1.88 -31.13
C ASN A 302 -14.37 -2.21 -30.73
N PHE A 303 -14.12 -2.48 -29.46
CA PHE A 303 -12.79 -2.92 -28.99
C PHE A 303 -12.48 -4.36 -29.42
N LEU A 304 -13.47 -5.27 -29.35
CA LEU A 304 -13.30 -6.70 -29.62
C LEU A 304 -13.26 -7.03 -31.13
N GLU A 305 -14.11 -6.41 -31.95
CA GLU A 305 -14.23 -6.68 -33.40
C GLU A 305 -12.90 -6.77 -34.15
N PRO A 306 -11.97 -5.79 -34.03
CA PRO A 306 -10.70 -5.86 -34.76
C PRO A 306 -9.73 -6.92 -34.21
N ARG A 307 -9.97 -7.45 -33.02
CA ARG A 307 -9.07 -8.39 -32.31
C ARG A 307 -9.55 -9.83 -32.38
N CYS A 308 -10.86 -10.06 -32.47
CA CYS A 308 -11.46 -11.38 -32.57
C CYS A 308 -11.54 -11.83 -34.05
N ARG A 309 -10.55 -12.60 -34.51
CA ARG A 309 -10.47 -13.13 -35.89
C ARG A 309 -11.67 -14.04 -36.23
N ASN A 310 -12.77 -13.47 -36.73
CA ASN A 310 -14.04 -14.14 -37.04
C ASN A 310 -14.75 -14.78 -35.83
N GLY A 311 -14.54 -14.26 -34.62
CA GLY A 311 -15.26 -14.73 -33.43
C GLY A 311 -16.77 -14.57 -33.61
N SER A 312 -17.51 -15.68 -33.59
CA SER A 312 -18.95 -15.72 -33.92
C SER A 312 -19.79 -14.87 -32.97
N LEU A 313 -19.39 -14.79 -31.69
CA LEU A 313 -20.15 -14.11 -30.64
C LEU A 313 -19.97 -12.59 -30.60
N VAL A 314 -18.88 -12.04 -31.13
CA VAL A 314 -18.65 -10.57 -31.10
C VAL A 314 -19.71 -9.83 -31.93
N ASN A 315 -20.23 -10.48 -32.97
CA ASN A 315 -21.32 -9.94 -33.78
C ASN A 315 -22.67 -9.95 -33.05
N ASN A 316 -22.81 -10.72 -31.96
CA ASN A 316 -24.00 -10.77 -31.14
C ASN A 316 -24.00 -9.59 -30.14
N ASN A 317 -24.92 -8.65 -30.34
CA ASN A 317 -25.06 -7.50 -29.44
C ASN A 317 -25.38 -7.93 -28.00
N GLY A 318 -26.18 -8.98 -27.81
CA GLY A 318 -26.51 -9.50 -26.48
C GLY A 318 -25.28 -10.04 -25.73
N PHE A 319 -24.30 -10.61 -26.45
CA PHE A 319 -23.02 -11.00 -25.85
C PHE A 319 -22.27 -9.76 -25.34
N SER A 320 -22.14 -8.73 -26.17
CA SER A 320 -21.43 -7.49 -25.79
C SER A 320 -22.10 -6.75 -24.63
N THR A 321 -23.43 -6.70 -24.59
CA THR A 321 -24.19 -6.16 -23.45
C THR A 321 -24.00 -7.03 -22.19
N GLY A 322 -23.93 -8.36 -22.32
CA GLY A 322 -23.59 -9.28 -21.23
C GLY A 322 -22.19 -9.03 -20.65
N ILE A 323 -21.20 -8.76 -21.51
CA ILE A 323 -19.86 -8.35 -21.07
C ILE A 323 -19.90 -6.98 -20.38
N ALA A 324 -20.73 -6.03 -20.83
CA ALA A 324 -20.91 -4.75 -20.13
C ALA A 324 -21.38 -4.96 -18.67
N SER A 325 -22.27 -5.94 -18.44
CA SER A 325 -22.73 -6.30 -17.09
C SER A 325 -21.62 -6.92 -16.23
N ILE A 326 -20.72 -7.72 -16.81
CA ILE A 326 -19.50 -8.17 -16.11
C ILE A 326 -18.62 -6.98 -15.78
N VAL A 327 -18.32 -6.11 -16.75
CA VAL A 327 -17.44 -4.95 -16.56
C VAL A 327 -17.94 -4.06 -15.42
N ARG A 328 -19.24 -3.76 -15.40
CA ARG A 328 -19.91 -3.04 -14.31
C ARG A 328 -19.66 -3.70 -12.95
N TYR A 329 -19.84 -5.02 -12.87
CA TYR A 329 -19.64 -5.78 -11.64
C TYR A 329 -18.18 -5.76 -11.19
N LEU A 330 -17.22 -6.03 -12.08
CA LEU A 330 -15.79 -6.00 -11.76
C LEU A 330 -15.34 -4.64 -11.23
N VAL A 331 -15.81 -3.54 -11.84
CA VAL A 331 -15.49 -2.19 -11.36
C VAL A 331 -16.12 -1.91 -10.00
N ALA A 332 -17.36 -2.34 -9.77
CA ALA A 332 -18.02 -2.19 -8.48
C ALA A 332 -17.22 -2.90 -7.37
N GLU A 333 -16.80 -4.13 -7.60
CA GLU A 333 -16.03 -4.91 -6.63
C GLU A 333 -14.62 -4.34 -6.43
N LEU A 334 -13.92 -3.91 -7.49
CA LEU A 334 -12.64 -3.20 -7.36
C LEU A 334 -12.74 -1.93 -6.49
N LEU A 335 -13.81 -1.16 -6.64
CA LEU A 335 -14.07 0.03 -5.82
C LEU A 335 -14.42 -0.34 -4.37
N LYS A 336 -15.12 -1.46 -4.16
CA LYS A 336 -15.41 -2.00 -2.82
C LYS A 336 -14.12 -2.45 -2.15
N ASP A 337 -13.22 -3.15 -2.82
CA ASP A 337 -11.94 -3.60 -2.24
C ASP A 337 -10.99 -2.43 -1.96
N ALA A 338 -11.03 -1.39 -2.79
CA ALA A 338 -10.30 -0.16 -2.53
C ALA A 338 -10.84 0.62 -1.31
N SER A 339 -12.12 0.46 -0.97
CA SER A 339 -12.76 1.26 0.09
C SER A 339 -12.20 0.96 1.48
N PRO A 340 -12.01 -0.29 1.95
CA PRO A 340 -11.33 -0.61 3.20
C PRO A 340 -9.92 -0.01 3.28
N VAL A 341 -9.11 -0.17 2.23
CA VAL A 341 -7.74 0.38 2.17
C VAL A 341 -7.77 1.91 2.36
N SER A 342 -8.74 2.58 1.74
CA SER A 342 -8.96 4.01 1.89
C SER A 342 -9.47 4.39 3.29
N ARG A 343 -10.39 3.61 3.88
CA ARG A 343 -10.96 3.83 5.22
C ARG A 343 -9.93 3.67 6.33
N ASP A 344 -9.06 2.67 6.22
CA ASP A 344 -7.96 2.45 7.18
C ASP A 344 -7.01 3.66 7.23
N ASN A 345 -6.90 4.35 6.10
CA ASN A 345 -6.13 5.59 5.96
C ASN A 345 -6.97 6.86 6.13
N LYS A 346 -8.26 6.74 6.47
CA LYS A 346 -9.23 7.83 6.66
C LYS A 346 -9.19 8.87 5.53
N ARG A 347 -9.26 8.37 4.29
CA ARG A 347 -9.17 9.17 3.06
C ARG A 347 -10.19 8.75 2.02
N LYS A 348 -10.20 9.47 0.89
CA LYS A 348 -10.95 9.15 -0.34
C LYS A 348 -10.17 8.19 -1.24
N ILE A 349 -10.85 7.51 -2.18
CA ILE A 349 -10.24 6.51 -3.06
C ILE A 349 -9.19 7.14 -3.97
N THR A 350 -8.05 6.47 -4.10
CA THR A 350 -6.93 6.87 -4.96
C THR A 350 -6.45 5.71 -5.83
N PRO A 351 -5.59 5.96 -6.85
CA PRO A 351 -5.01 4.88 -7.66
C PRO A 351 -4.24 3.84 -6.83
N SER A 352 -3.65 4.24 -5.71
CA SER A 352 -3.01 3.32 -4.76
C SER A 352 -4.00 2.37 -4.11
N ASP A 353 -5.21 2.82 -3.78
CA ASP A 353 -6.22 1.97 -3.13
C ASP A 353 -6.74 0.91 -4.09
N ILE A 354 -6.97 1.30 -5.36
CA ILE A 354 -7.35 0.37 -6.44
C ILE A 354 -6.27 -0.70 -6.62
N ARG A 355 -4.99 -0.29 -6.67
CA ARG A 355 -3.88 -1.23 -6.84
C ARG A 355 -3.78 -2.25 -5.71
N LEU A 356 -3.91 -1.77 -4.48
CA LEU A 356 -3.78 -2.61 -3.29
C LEU A 356 -5.01 -3.50 -3.09
N GLY A 357 -6.23 -2.97 -3.29
CA GLY A 357 -7.46 -3.76 -3.25
C GLY A 357 -7.38 -4.94 -4.22
N ALA A 358 -7.04 -4.67 -5.49
CA ALA A 358 -6.84 -5.71 -6.48
C ALA A 358 -5.67 -6.65 -6.18
N HIS A 359 -4.65 -6.22 -5.43
CA HIS A 359 -3.51 -7.07 -5.06
C HIS A 359 -3.85 -8.05 -3.93
N PHE A 360 -4.67 -7.62 -2.97
CA PHE A 360 -5.08 -8.43 -1.83
C PHE A 360 -6.14 -9.47 -2.22
N ASP A 361 -6.97 -9.17 -3.22
CA ASP A 361 -7.88 -10.15 -3.81
C ASP A 361 -7.12 -11.06 -4.80
N LYS A 362 -7.15 -12.37 -4.53
CA LYS A 362 -6.42 -13.37 -5.33
C LYS A 362 -6.95 -13.45 -6.77
N GLU A 363 -8.26 -13.35 -6.96
CA GLU A 363 -8.90 -13.45 -8.27
C GLU A 363 -8.59 -12.20 -9.09
N PHE A 364 -8.75 -11.00 -8.52
CA PHE A 364 -8.40 -9.76 -9.20
C PHE A 364 -6.91 -9.63 -9.48
N ARG A 365 -6.04 -10.06 -8.58
CA ARG A 365 -4.61 -10.05 -8.84
C ARG A 365 -4.26 -10.90 -10.05
N SER A 366 -4.89 -12.08 -10.20
CA SER A 366 -4.68 -12.95 -11.37
C SER A 366 -5.32 -12.36 -12.63
N MET A 367 -6.54 -11.83 -12.52
CA MET A 367 -7.34 -11.26 -13.60
C MET A 367 -6.70 -10.02 -14.22
N PHE A 368 -6.12 -9.15 -13.40
CA PHE A 368 -5.48 -7.91 -13.84
C PHE A 368 -3.96 -8.02 -13.87
N ARG A 369 -3.41 -9.23 -13.73
CA ARG A 369 -1.97 -9.47 -13.68
C ARG A 369 -1.27 -8.89 -14.90
N LEU A 370 -1.85 -8.96 -16.09
CA LEU A 370 -1.18 -8.46 -17.29
C LEU A 370 -1.42 -6.98 -17.56
N CYS A 371 -2.16 -6.24 -16.72
CA CYS A 371 -2.36 -4.81 -16.92
C CYS A 371 -1.06 -4.03 -16.72
N ARG A 372 -0.51 -3.41 -17.77
CA ARG A 372 0.72 -2.63 -17.67
C ARG A 372 0.57 -1.44 -16.72
N LEU A 373 -0.55 -0.69 -16.82
CA LEU A 373 -0.75 0.52 -16.01
C LEU A 373 -0.89 0.21 -14.51
N TYR A 374 -1.42 -0.98 -14.18
CA TYR A 374 -1.50 -1.48 -12.81
C TYR A 374 -0.10 -1.63 -12.18
N TRP A 375 0.88 -2.16 -12.90
CA TRP A 375 2.22 -2.41 -12.38
C TRP A 375 3.23 -1.27 -12.59
N TYR A 376 3.17 -0.59 -13.73
CA TYR A 376 4.27 0.26 -14.23
C TYR A 376 3.90 1.72 -14.48
N GLY A 377 2.62 2.07 -14.55
CA GLY A 377 2.20 3.46 -14.80
C GLY A 377 2.35 3.91 -16.27
N TYR A 378 2.11 5.20 -16.51
CA TYR A 378 2.33 5.87 -17.79
C TYR A 378 3.78 6.36 -17.84
N SER A 379 4.72 5.52 -18.28
CA SER A 379 6.12 5.94 -18.45
C SER A 379 6.30 6.94 -19.58
#